data_AF-A0A354EUB0-F1
#
_entry.id   AF-A0A354EUB0-F1
#
_cell.length_a   1.000
_cell.length_b   1.000
_cell.length_c   1.000
_cell.angle_alpha   90.00
_cell.angle_beta   90.00
_cell.angle_gamma   90.00
#
_symmetry.space_group_name_H-M   'P 1'
#
loop_
_entity.id
_entity.type
_entity.pdbx_description
1 polymer ?
#
loop_
_entity_poly.entity_id
_entity_poly.type
_entity_poly.pdbx_seq_one_letter_code
_entity_poly.pdbx_strand_id
1 'polypeptide(L)'
;RIRVRRNETDQISAPLAARLGLERLWSVDDHSADTPDSPDPAVKKAYADAVMGAWNNPYSRERRAESDRLQADLNAPGGVLALYRAYNEPRQSLLTYQSDFGAALREPSPQGFGRNYVGYWETRNLRMVANMRDVLGRYPGTRMLTIVGASHKPYYEAYLNMMHDVVLADPEAVLR
;
A
#
# COMPACT_ATOMS: atom_id res chain seq x y z
N ARG A 1 -5.25 -9.97 26.61
CA ARG A 1 -6.16 -9.06 25.86
C ARG A 1 -5.33 -8.38 24.78
N ILE A 2 -5.64 -8.57 23.50
CA ILE A 2 -5.01 -7.80 22.42
C ILE A 2 -5.32 -6.33 22.68
N ARG A 3 -4.30 -5.47 22.63
CA ARG A 3 -4.46 -4.04 22.81
C ARG A 3 -5.34 -3.53 21.66
N VAL A 4 -6.51 -2.98 21.96
CA VAL A 4 -7.45 -2.50 20.93
C VAL A 4 -6.96 -1.15 20.40
N ARG A 5 -5.86 -1.16 19.63
CA ARG A 5 -5.52 -0.06 18.73
C ARG A 5 -6.12 -0.38 17.37
N ARG A 6 -6.58 0.64 16.64
CA ARG A 6 -6.99 0.52 15.24
C ARG A 6 -5.73 0.27 14.40
N ASN A 7 -5.41 -1.00 14.21
CA ASN A 7 -4.19 -1.46 13.55
C ASN A 7 -4.48 -2.83 12.92
N GLU A 8 -4.29 -2.96 11.61
CA GLU A 8 -4.50 -4.22 10.90
C GLU A 8 -3.56 -5.33 11.41
N THR A 9 -2.35 -4.98 11.87
CA THR A 9 -1.42 -5.96 12.45
C THR A 9 -2.02 -6.64 13.68
N ASP A 10 -2.62 -5.87 14.59
CA ASP A 10 -3.17 -6.40 15.85
C ASP A 10 -4.57 -7.01 15.67
N GLN A 11 -5.36 -6.47 14.75
CA GLN A 11 -6.77 -6.85 14.57
C GLN A 11 -6.98 -7.95 13.52
N ILE A 12 -6.06 -8.07 12.54
CA ILE A 12 -6.23 -8.95 11.38
C ILE A 12 -5.02 -9.88 11.26
N SER A 13 -3.82 -9.34 11.03
CA SER A 13 -2.63 -10.15 10.71
C SER A 13 -2.26 -11.12 11.84
N ALA A 14 -2.16 -10.64 13.08
CA ALA A 14 -1.75 -11.48 14.20
C ALA A 14 -2.80 -12.54 14.58
N PRO A 15 -4.11 -12.21 14.69
CA PRO A 15 -5.15 -13.22 14.87
C PRO A 15 -5.20 -14.26 13.74
N LEU A 16 -5.02 -13.82 12.48
CA LEU A 16 -5.03 -14.72 11.33
C LEU A 16 -3.82 -15.65 11.35
N ALA A 17 -2.62 -15.13 11.59
CA ALA A 17 -1.41 -15.93 11.72
C ALA A 17 -1.54 -16.99 12.81
N ALA A 18 -2.06 -16.63 13.99
CA ALA A 18 -2.31 -17.57 15.07
C ALA A 18 -3.31 -18.68 14.67
N ARG A 19 -4.39 -18.33 13.96
CA ARG A 19 -5.37 -19.31 13.44
C ARG A 19 -4.78 -20.25 12.38
N LEU A 20 -3.81 -19.77 11.61
CA LEU A 20 -3.09 -20.55 10.61
C LEU A 20 -1.89 -21.33 11.19
N GLY A 21 -1.67 -21.28 12.50
CA GLY A 21 -0.55 -21.97 13.17
C GLY A 21 0.81 -21.34 12.90
N LEU A 22 0.86 -20.08 12.48
CA LEU A 22 2.11 -19.35 12.26
C LEU A 22 2.60 -18.71 13.56
N GLU A 23 3.86 -18.95 13.89
CA GLU A 23 4.49 -18.45 15.13
C GLU A 23 4.98 -17.00 15.02
N ARG A 24 5.01 -16.43 13.81
CA ARG A 24 5.61 -15.12 13.55
C ARG A 24 4.92 -14.37 12.41
N LEU A 25 4.87 -13.05 12.56
CA LEU A 25 4.64 -12.09 11.48
C LEU A 25 5.96 -11.47 11.02
N TRP A 26 6.08 -11.21 9.73
CA TRP A 26 7.21 -10.50 9.14
C TRP A 26 6.78 -9.07 8.79
N SER A 27 7.40 -8.06 9.40
CA SER A 27 7.23 -6.68 8.94
C SER A 27 8.02 -6.48 7.67
N VAL A 28 7.38 -5.90 6.66
CA VAL A 28 8.01 -5.61 5.37
C VAL A 28 8.35 -4.12 5.24
N ASP A 29 7.71 -3.26 6.02
CA ASP A 29 7.97 -1.83 6.01
C ASP A 29 8.69 -1.42 7.29
N ASP A 30 9.90 -0.90 7.12
CA ASP A 30 10.75 -0.40 8.19
C ASP A 30 10.97 1.12 8.09
N HIS A 31 10.27 1.78 7.16
CA HIS A 31 10.41 3.22 6.90
C HIS A 31 11.86 3.65 6.60
N SER A 32 12.75 2.72 6.23
CA SER A 32 14.15 3.06 5.94
C SER A 32 14.28 4.00 4.74
N ALA A 33 13.28 4.05 3.86
CA ALA A 33 13.24 4.93 2.70
C ALA A 33 12.85 6.38 3.05
N ASP A 34 12.34 6.63 4.26
CA ASP A 34 11.90 7.96 4.66
C ASP A 34 13.06 8.95 4.60
N THR A 35 12.88 10.00 3.82
CA THR A 35 13.81 11.13 3.76
C THR A 35 13.32 12.23 4.67
N PRO A 36 14.20 12.86 5.47
CA PRO A 36 13.81 14.00 6.28
C PRO A 36 13.31 15.14 5.38
N ASP A 37 12.29 15.85 5.86
CA ASP A 37 11.80 17.05 5.20
C ASP A 37 12.90 18.11 5.07
N SER A 38 12.73 19.02 4.11
CA SER A 38 13.57 20.22 4.05
C SER A 38 13.54 20.97 5.39
N PRO A 39 14.71 21.40 5.92
CA PRO A 39 14.75 22.22 7.13
C PRO A 39 14.20 23.63 6.90
N ASP A 40 14.09 24.08 5.64
CA ASP A 40 13.46 25.34 5.28
C ASP A 40 11.92 25.22 5.30
N PRO A 41 11.22 25.93 6.21
CA PRO A 41 9.75 25.87 6.30
C PRO A 41 9.04 26.29 5.01
N ALA A 42 9.61 27.20 4.23
CA ALA A 42 9.01 27.66 2.98
C ALA A 42 9.07 26.55 1.92
N VAL A 43 10.21 25.85 1.81
CA VAL A 43 10.35 24.71 0.90
C VAL A 43 9.44 23.56 1.34
N LYS A 44 9.40 23.25 2.65
CA LYS A 44 8.51 22.21 3.19
C LYS A 44 7.05 22.52 2.87
N LYS A 45 6.61 23.77 3.04
CA LYS A 45 5.25 24.19 2.68
C LYS A 45 5.01 24.08 1.17
N ALA A 46 5.93 24.56 0.33
CA ALA A 46 5.79 24.50 -1.12
C ALA A 46 5.70 23.05 -1.63
N TYR A 47 6.49 22.14 -1.06
CA TYR A 47 6.39 20.71 -1.35
C TYR A 47 5.00 20.15 -1.01
N ALA A 48 4.51 20.43 0.21
CA ALA A 48 3.19 19.97 0.64
C ALA A 48 2.08 20.54 -0.25
N ASP A 49 2.10 21.84 -0.55
CA ASP A 49 1.13 22.50 -1.42
C ASP A 49 1.14 21.88 -2.83
N ALA A 50 2.32 21.59 -3.39
CA ALA A 50 2.48 20.99 -4.71
C ALA A 50 1.89 19.57 -4.78
N VAL A 51 2.26 18.69 -3.84
CA VAL A 51 1.76 17.30 -3.79
C VAL A 51 0.25 17.27 -3.52
N MET A 52 -0.23 18.06 -2.54
CA MET A 52 -1.66 18.16 -2.25
C MET A 52 -2.45 18.73 -3.43
N GLY A 53 -1.87 19.70 -4.14
CA GLY A 53 -2.43 20.26 -5.37
C GLY A 53 -2.57 19.20 -6.46
N ALA A 54 -1.55 18.38 -6.68
CA ALA A 54 -1.60 17.27 -7.64
C ALA A 54 -2.69 16.25 -7.30
N TRP A 55 -2.89 15.96 -6.02
CA TRP A 55 -3.96 15.07 -5.55
C TRP A 55 -5.36 15.67 -5.63
N ASN A 56 -5.52 16.97 -5.88
CA ASN A 56 -6.83 17.57 -6.13
C ASN A 56 -7.28 17.32 -7.58
N ASN A 57 -7.66 16.08 -7.87
CA ASN A 57 -8.06 15.64 -9.19
C ASN A 57 -9.34 14.77 -9.13
N PRO A 58 -10.02 14.53 -10.28
CA PRO A 58 -11.25 13.73 -10.31
C PRO A 58 -11.07 12.31 -9.79
N TYR A 59 -9.95 11.67 -10.08
CA TYR A 59 -9.66 10.28 -9.67
C TYR A 59 -9.48 10.15 -8.15
N SER A 60 -8.85 11.12 -7.50
CA SER A 60 -8.76 11.17 -6.04
C SER A 60 -10.13 11.32 -5.38
N ARG A 61 -11.04 12.08 -6.00
CA ARG A 61 -12.42 12.22 -5.51
C ARG A 61 -13.22 10.93 -5.69
N GLU A 62 -13.08 10.29 -6.84
CA GLU A 62 -13.68 8.97 -7.12
C GLU A 62 -13.19 7.92 -6.13
N ARG A 63 -11.87 7.77 -5.98
CA ARG A 63 -11.24 6.84 -5.03
C ARG A 63 -11.69 7.09 -3.60
N ARG A 64 -11.74 8.36 -3.18
CA ARG A 64 -12.24 8.74 -1.84
C ARG A 64 -13.71 8.37 -1.66
N ALA A 65 -14.56 8.68 -2.63
CA ALA A 65 -15.99 8.37 -2.54
C ALA A 65 -16.25 6.85 -2.46
N GLU A 66 -15.49 6.06 -3.21
CA GLU A 66 -15.54 4.60 -3.12
C GLU A 66 -15.08 4.10 -1.74
N SER A 67 -13.91 4.56 -1.26
CA SER A 67 -13.41 4.22 0.06
C SER A 67 -14.36 4.63 1.19
N ASP A 68 -15.01 5.79 1.10
CA ASP A 68 -15.96 6.28 2.10
C ASP A 68 -17.22 5.39 2.13
N ARG A 69 -17.72 4.99 0.94
CA ARG A 69 -18.84 4.06 0.83
C ARG A 69 -18.52 2.71 1.47
N LEU A 70 -17.37 2.12 1.12
CA LEU A 70 -16.96 0.82 1.67
C LEU A 70 -16.75 0.90 3.19
N GLN A 71 -16.20 2.01 3.68
CA GLN A 71 -16.01 2.24 5.13
C GLN A 71 -17.32 2.38 5.89
N ALA A 72 -18.35 2.99 5.29
CA ALA A 72 -19.67 3.10 5.89
C ALA A 72 -20.32 1.73 6.16
N ASP A 73 -20.00 0.73 5.33
CA ASP A 73 -20.56 -0.61 5.40
C ASP A 73 -19.74 -1.60 6.25
N LEU A 74 -18.66 -1.16 6.93
CA LEU A 74 -17.77 -2.07 7.68
C LEU A 74 -18.45 -2.89 8.77
N ASN A 75 -19.51 -2.35 9.37
CA ASN A 75 -20.27 -3.04 10.42
C ASN A 75 -21.33 -4.01 9.86
N ALA A 76 -21.61 -3.95 8.56
CA ALA A 76 -22.54 -4.88 7.93
C ALA A 76 -21.91 -6.29 7.86
N PRO A 77 -22.72 -7.37 7.87
CA PRO A 77 -22.22 -8.71 7.63
C PRO A 77 -21.42 -8.78 6.32
N GLY A 78 -20.15 -9.21 6.42
CA GLY A 78 -19.25 -9.29 5.26
C GLY A 78 -18.61 -7.95 4.83
N GLY A 79 -18.88 -6.83 5.50
CA GLY A 79 -18.38 -5.50 5.13
C GLY A 79 -16.85 -5.40 5.03
N VAL A 80 -16.13 -6.00 5.98
CA VAL A 80 -14.66 -6.06 5.94
C VAL A 80 -14.15 -6.83 4.71
N LEU A 81 -14.77 -7.97 4.37
CA LEU A 81 -14.38 -8.72 3.17
C LEU A 81 -14.75 -7.97 1.89
N ALA A 82 -15.89 -7.29 1.86
CA ALA A 82 -16.27 -6.44 0.73
C ALA A 82 -15.25 -5.32 0.49
N LEU A 83 -14.75 -4.68 1.56
CA LEU A 83 -13.66 -3.70 1.48
C LEU A 83 -12.40 -4.32 0.86
N TYR A 84 -11.95 -5.48 1.37
CA TYR A 84 -10.74 -6.12 0.85
C TYR A 84 -10.89 -6.55 -0.60
N ARG A 85 -12.04 -7.12 -1.00
CA ARG A 85 -12.30 -7.49 -2.41
C ARG A 85 -12.24 -6.26 -3.31
N ALA A 86 -12.97 -5.21 -2.95
CA ALA A 86 -12.97 -3.96 -3.71
C ALA A 86 -11.55 -3.42 -3.88
N TYR A 87 -10.74 -3.35 -2.81
CA TYR A 87 -9.34 -2.88 -2.89
C TYR A 87 -8.39 -3.79 -3.67
N ASN A 88 -8.75 -5.06 -3.90
CA ASN A 88 -7.94 -5.98 -4.69
C ASN A 88 -8.37 -6.06 -6.16
N GLU A 89 -9.51 -5.47 -6.56
CA GLU A 89 -9.98 -5.46 -7.93
C GLU A 89 -8.96 -4.84 -8.90
N PRO A 90 -8.82 -5.36 -10.15
CA PRO A 90 -7.87 -4.84 -11.12
C PRO A 90 -8.02 -3.33 -11.43
N ARG A 91 -9.24 -2.81 -11.37
CA ARG A 91 -9.53 -1.38 -11.59
C ARG A 91 -8.83 -0.49 -10.56
N GLN A 92 -8.68 -0.95 -9.31
CA GLN A 92 -8.12 -0.14 -8.23
C GLN A 92 -6.65 0.22 -8.46
N SER A 93 -5.89 -0.63 -9.15
CA SER A 93 -4.49 -0.32 -9.49
C SER A 93 -4.41 0.91 -10.38
N LEU A 94 -5.24 0.99 -11.42
CA LEU A 94 -5.29 2.14 -12.32
C LEU A 94 -5.83 3.39 -11.62
N LEU A 95 -6.91 3.26 -10.85
CA LEU A 95 -7.50 4.37 -10.11
C LEU A 95 -6.50 4.96 -9.10
N THR A 96 -5.79 4.10 -8.37
CA THR A 96 -4.71 4.50 -7.45
C THR A 96 -3.63 5.28 -8.21
N TYR A 97 -3.11 4.74 -9.32
CA TYR A 97 -2.09 5.43 -10.12
C TYR A 97 -2.57 6.79 -10.63
N GLN A 98 -3.78 6.87 -11.20
CA GLN A 98 -4.31 8.12 -11.76
C GLN A 98 -4.59 9.18 -10.68
N SER A 99 -5.06 8.74 -9.50
CA SER A 99 -5.34 9.63 -8.36
C SER A 99 -4.09 10.19 -7.71
N ASP A 100 -3.04 9.38 -7.61
CA ASP A 100 -1.90 9.64 -6.74
C ASP A 100 -0.62 9.83 -7.56
N PHE A 101 0.10 8.73 -7.83
CA PHE A 101 1.45 8.75 -8.38
C PHE A 101 1.54 9.34 -9.78
N GLY A 102 0.60 9.00 -10.66
CA GLY A 102 0.51 9.56 -11.99
C GLY A 102 0.18 11.06 -11.97
N ALA A 103 -0.61 11.52 -10.99
CA ALA A 103 -0.87 12.94 -10.80
C ALA A 103 0.38 13.67 -10.29
N ALA A 104 1.06 13.11 -9.29
CA ALA A 104 2.30 13.66 -8.75
C ALA A 104 3.44 13.71 -9.79
N LEU A 105 3.58 12.71 -10.67
CA LEU A 105 4.57 12.74 -11.76
C LEU A 105 4.36 13.88 -12.77
N ARG A 106 3.13 14.40 -12.88
CA ARG A 106 2.76 15.54 -13.74
C ARG A 106 2.76 16.87 -13.00
N GLU A 107 3.09 16.88 -11.71
CA GLU A 107 3.20 18.11 -10.92
C GLU A 107 4.27 19.03 -11.53
N PRO A 108 3.96 20.33 -11.80
CA PRO A 108 4.77 21.16 -12.67
C PRO A 108 5.88 21.96 -11.98
N SER A 109 6.05 21.84 -10.66
CA SER A 109 7.04 22.64 -9.92
C SER A 109 8.45 22.45 -10.52
N PRO A 110 9.21 23.53 -10.73
CA PRO A 110 10.58 23.43 -11.24
C PRO A 110 11.52 22.69 -10.29
N GLN A 111 11.15 22.59 -9.00
CA GLN A 111 11.85 21.82 -7.98
C GLN A 111 11.66 20.31 -8.14
N GLY A 112 10.68 19.86 -8.94
CA GLY A 112 10.37 18.45 -9.13
C GLY A 112 9.75 17.79 -7.90
N PHE A 113 8.98 18.53 -7.10
CA PHE A 113 8.42 18.02 -5.83
C PHE A 113 7.59 16.76 -6.02
N GLY A 114 6.71 16.70 -7.02
CA GLY A 114 5.94 15.50 -7.30
C GLY A 114 6.80 14.30 -7.73
N ARG A 115 7.91 14.52 -8.46
CA ARG A 115 8.88 13.46 -8.81
C ARG A 115 9.64 12.96 -7.58
N ASN A 116 10.02 13.85 -6.67
CA ASN A 116 10.67 13.48 -5.41
C ASN A 116 9.74 12.62 -4.55
N TYR A 117 8.46 13.01 -4.45
CA TYR A 117 7.44 12.22 -3.77
C TYR A 117 7.32 10.79 -4.33
N VAL A 118 7.22 10.67 -5.66
CA VAL A 118 7.08 9.35 -6.31
C VAL A 118 8.36 8.54 -6.21
N GLY A 119 9.54 9.15 -6.36
CA GLY A 119 10.82 8.46 -6.20
C GLY A 119 11.02 7.90 -4.79
N TYR A 120 10.61 8.65 -3.76
CA TYR A 120 10.54 8.14 -2.39
C TYR A 120 9.60 6.93 -2.30
N TRP A 121 8.37 7.06 -2.82
CA TRP A 121 7.36 6.01 -2.74
C TRP A 121 7.79 4.72 -3.45
N GLU A 122 8.37 4.84 -4.65
CA GLU A 122 8.94 3.74 -5.41
C GLU A 122 10.06 3.04 -4.63
N THR A 123 10.97 3.82 -4.04
CA THR A 123 12.08 3.30 -3.23
C THR A 123 11.58 2.55 -2.00
N ARG A 124 10.57 3.08 -1.31
CA ARG A 124 9.93 2.40 -0.16
C ARG A 124 9.37 1.05 -0.57
N ASN A 125 8.59 1.00 -1.65
CA ASN A 125 8.01 -0.26 -2.13
C ASN A 125 9.08 -1.27 -2.61
N LEU A 126 10.17 -0.82 -3.23
CA LEU A 126 11.29 -1.70 -3.58
C LEU A 126 11.90 -2.36 -2.34
N ARG A 127 12.13 -1.60 -1.26
CA ARG A 127 12.66 -2.15 -0.01
C ARG A 127 11.68 -3.09 0.67
N MET A 128 10.38 -2.76 0.65
CA MET A 128 9.36 -3.65 1.18
C MET A 128 9.30 -4.99 0.43
N VAL A 129 9.37 -4.96 -0.90
CA VAL A 129 9.42 -6.17 -1.73
C VAL A 129 10.72 -6.95 -1.53
N ALA A 130 11.86 -6.26 -1.31
CA ALA A 130 13.11 -6.93 -0.94
C ALA A 130 12.97 -7.69 0.40
N ASN A 131 12.30 -7.12 1.39
CA ASN A 131 12.00 -7.80 2.66
C ASN A 131 11.08 -9.02 2.46
N MET A 132 10.10 -8.94 1.55
CA MET A 132 9.29 -10.10 1.17
C MET A 132 10.14 -11.19 0.52
N ARG A 133 11.04 -10.81 -0.39
CA ARG A 133 11.94 -11.72 -1.08
C ARG A 133 12.88 -12.44 -0.12
N ASP A 134 13.43 -11.74 0.89
CA ASP A 134 14.26 -12.34 1.93
C ASP A 134 13.54 -13.48 2.66
N VAL A 135 12.24 -13.31 2.96
CA VAL A 135 11.44 -14.35 3.63
C VAL A 135 11.10 -15.49 2.67
N LEU A 136 10.66 -15.19 1.45
CA LEU A 136 10.31 -16.20 0.44
C LEU A 136 11.50 -17.09 0.06
N GLY A 137 12.70 -16.53 0.04
CA GLY A 137 13.93 -17.24 -0.34
C GLY A 137 14.50 -18.19 0.73
N ARG A 138 13.94 -18.21 1.96
CA ARG A 138 14.50 -19.04 3.05
C ARG A 138 14.26 -20.53 2.84
N TYR A 139 13.11 -20.88 2.28
CA TYR A 139 12.71 -22.28 2.08
C TYR A 139 11.94 -22.43 0.76
N PRO A 140 12.28 -23.44 -0.07
CA PRO A 140 11.51 -23.75 -1.27
C PRO A 140 10.03 -24.00 -0.98
N GLY A 141 9.15 -23.44 -1.81
CA GLY A 141 7.70 -23.62 -1.67
C GLY A 141 7.02 -22.75 -0.60
N THR A 142 7.75 -21.78 -0.01
CA THR A 142 7.18 -20.81 0.93
C THR A 142 6.02 -20.05 0.27
N ARG A 143 4.89 -19.98 0.98
CA ARG A 143 3.73 -19.17 0.60
C ARG A 143 3.63 -17.98 1.54
N MET A 144 3.33 -16.81 1.00
CA MET A 144 3.18 -15.58 1.78
C MET A 144 1.80 -14.97 1.52
N LEU A 145 1.08 -14.65 2.58
CA LEU A 145 -0.06 -13.75 2.56
C LEU A 145 0.42 -12.39 3.07
N THR A 146 0.16 -11.33 2.32
CA THR A 146 0.59 -9.97 2.67
C THR A 146 -0.61 -9.07 2.87
N ILE A 147 -0.67 -8.40 4.01
CA ILE A 147 -1.67 -7.37 4.34
C ILE A 147 -0.92 -6.05 4.37
N VAL A 148 -1.30 -5.12 3.48
CA VAL A 148 -0.61 -3.85 3.27
C VAL A 148 -1.64 -2.80 2.83
N GLY A 149 -1.32 -1.52 3.02
CA GLY A 149 -2.15 -0.42 2.52
C GLY A 149 -2.36 -0.52 1.00
N ALA A 150 -3.59 -0.28 0.55
CA ALA A 150 -4.01 -0.52 -0.84
C ALA A 150 -3.13 0.20 -1.89
N SER A 151 -2.54 1.35 -1.57
CA SER A 151 -1.66 2.08 -2.47
C SER A 151 -0.32 1.39 -2.77
N HIS A 152 0.08 0.39 -1.96
CA HIS A 152 1.30 -0.38 -2.17
C HIS A 152 1.10 -1.54 -3.15
N LYS A 153 -0.11 -2.11 -3.24
CA LYS A 153 -0.39 -3.33 -4.02
C LYS A 153 0.11 -3.25 -5.47
N PRO A 154 -0.15 -2.18 -6.25
CA PRO A 154 0.30 -2.11 -7.63
C PRO A 154 1.83 -2.16 -7.78
N TYR A 155 2.56 -1.54 -6.86
CA TYR A 155 4.03 -1.57 -6.84
C TYR A 155 4.56 -2.93 -6.42
N TYR A 156 3.94 -3.55 -5.42
CA TYR A 156 4.28 -4.91 -5.00
C TYR A 156 4.13 -5.89 -6.16
N GLU A 157 2.99 -5.87 -6.84
CA GLU A 157 2.74 -6.75 -7.99
C GLU A 157 3.76 -6.49 -9.11
N ALA A 158 4.03 -5.22 -9.44
CA ALA A 158 5.02 -4.88 -10.46
C ALA A 158 6.42 -5.41 -10.13
N TYR A 159 6.91 -5.19 -8.91
CA TYR A 159 8.27 -5.58 -8.53
C TYR A 159 8.40 -7.08 -8.27
N LEU A 160 7.40 -7.73 -7.67
CA LEU A 160 7.41 -9.18 -7.47
C LEU A 160 7.36 -9.94 -8.81
N ASN A 161 6.65 -9.41 -9.81
CA ASN A 161 6.64 -9.98 -11.17
C ASN A 161 8.02 -9.94 -11.87
N MET A 162 8.96 -9.14 -11.37
CA MET A 162 10.34 -9.13 -11.89
C MET A 162 11.18 -10.28 -11.32
N MET A 163 10.71 -11.01 -10.31
CA MET A 163 11.45 -12.07 -9.64
C MET A 163 11.30 -13.40 -10.37
N HIS A 164 12.41 -14.13 -10.55
CA HIS A 164 12.46 -15.31 -11.41
C HIS A 164 11.56 -16.49 -11.00
N ASP A 165 11.32 -16.67 -9.70
CA ASP A 165 10.65 -17.83 -9.11
C ASP A 165 9.53 -17.43 -8.12
N VAL A 166 9.07 -16.17 -8.17
CA VAL A 166 7.89 -15.72 -7.42
C VAL A 166 6.67 -15.76 -8.33
N VAL A 167 5.61 -16.41 -7.86
CA VAL A 167 4.32 -16.43 -8.55
C VAL A 167 3.29 -15.69 -7.70
N LEU A 168 2.68 -14.67 -8.28
CA LEU A 168 1.55 -13.97 -7.68
C LEU A 168 0.30 -14.84 -7.79
N ALA A 169 -0.41 -14.99 -6.68
CA ALA A 169 -1.70 -15.67 -6.62
C ALA A 169 -2.84 -14.65 -6.54
N ASP A 170 -3.98 -15.00 -7.12
CA ASP A 170 -5.20 -14.19 -7.02
C ASP A 170 -5.66 -14.10 -5.54
N PRO A 171 -5.71 -12.90 -4.95
CA PRO A 171 -6.17 -12.72 -3.57
C PRO A 171 -7.64 -13.09 -3.38
N GLU A 172 -8.49 -13.05 -4.43
CA GLU A 172 -9.90 -13.45 -4.33
C GLU A 172 -10.05 -14.92 -3.91
N ALA A 173 -9.07 -15.76 -4.22
CA ALA A 173 -9.07 -17.16 -3.80
C ALA A 173 -9.07 -17.33 -2.27
N VAL A 174 -8.56 -16.34 -1.51
CA VAL A 174 -8.48 -16.36 -0.04
C VAL A 174 -9.45 -15.37 0.64
N LEU A 175 -10.03 -14.43 -0.10
CA LEU A 175 -11.06 -13.51 0.39
C LEU A 175 -12.46 -14.12 0.22
N ARG A 176 -12.79 -15.17 0.99
CA ARG A 176 -14.08 -15.90 0.92
C ARG A 176 -15.03 -15.50 2.04
#